data_AF-A0A3P7S342-F1
#
_entry.id   AF-A0A3P7S342-F1
#
_cell.length_a   1.000
_cell.length_b   1.000
_cell.length_c   1.000
_cell.angle_alpha   90.00
_cell.angle_beta   90.00
_cell.angle_gamma   90.00
#
_symmetry.space_group_name_H-M   'P 1'
#
loop_
_entity.id
_entity.type
_entity.pdbx_description
1 polymer ?
#
loop_
_entity_poly.entity_id
_entity_poly.type
_entity_poly.pdbx_seq_one_letter_code
_entity_poly.pdbx_strand_id
1 'polypeptide(L)'
;MSKFKYKIEYINNNKNADKLFKAFLEHCELNEIKPTKLFTIKEIADALPRGTSGVSNYSTYGFSLMSMMSNQKSRDYFMFLNADMTKIFTEHCKNNHDRDNYLWRKMYLKEQCKINPEYWELLD
;
A
#
# COMPACT_ATOMS: atom_id res chain seq x y z
N MET A 1 6.00 2.13 27.43
CA MET A 1 5.60 1.62 26.10
C MET A 1 6.33 2.45 25.07
N SER A 2 7.10 1.83 24.18
CA SER A 2 7.76 2.57 23.08
C SER A 2 6.70 3.21 22.20
N LYS A 3 6.83 4.52 21.96
CA LYS A 3 6.00 5.26 21.01
C LYS A 3 6.64 5.16 19.63
N PHE A 4 5.85 5.29 18.58
CA PHE A 4 6.32 5.32 17.20
C PHE A 4 5.60 6.43 16.45
N LYS A 5 6.19 6.88 15.35
CA LYS A 5 5.61 7.89 14.47
C LYS A 5 5.69 7.44 13.02
N TYR A 6 4.60 7.62 12.27
CA TYR A 6 4.60 7.45 10.83
C TYR A 6 5.09 8.73 10.14
N LYS A 7 5.97 8.57 9.15
CA LYS A 7 6.59 9.65 8.38
C LYS A 7 5.71 10.06 7.18
N ILE A 8 4.46 10.39 7.45
CA ILE A 8 3.44 10.72 6.43
C ILE A 8 3.89 11.88 5.52
N GLU A 9 4.61 12.84 6.10
CA GLU A 9 5.16 14.02 5.43
C GLU A 9 6.24 13.71 4.38
N TYR A 10 6.81 12.50 4.40
CA TYR A 10 7.85 12.07 3.43
C TYR A 10 7.23 11.52 2.13
N ILE A 11 5.91 11.34 2.09
CA ILE A 11 5.19 10.89 0.88
C ILE A 11 4.88 12.12 0.01
N ASN A 12 5.87 12.53 -0.79
CA ASN A 12 5.82 13.78 -1.57
C ASN A 12 5.07 13.67 -2.91
N ASN A 13 4.88 12.46 -3.44
CA ASN A 13 4.17 12.28 -4.71
C ASN A 13 2.65 12.36 -4.52
N ASN A 14 1.94 12.88 -5.52
CA ASN A 14 0.49 13.10 -5.46
C ASN A 14 -0.31 12.16 -6.39
N LYS A 15 0.23 10.99 -6.74
CA LYS A 15 -0.50 9.99 -7.51
C LYS A 15 -1.42 9.21 -6.58
N ASN A 16 -2.44 8.58 -7.16
CA ASN A 16 -3.46 7.86 -6.38
C ASN A 16 -2.88 6.78 -5.46
N ALA A 17 -1.84 6.06 -5.90
CA ALA A 17 -1.14 5.08 -5.07
C ALA A 17 -0.50 5.72 -3.82
N ASP A 18 0.13 6.88 -3.98
CA ASP A 18 0.81 7.61 -2.89
C ASP A 18 -0.23 8.17 -1.90
N LYS A 19 -1.34 8.71 -2.43
CA LYS A 19 -2.50 9.16 -1.63
C LYS A 19 -3.16 8.03 -0.83
N LEU A 20 -3.23 6.83 -1.40
CA LEU A 20 -3.74 5.65 -0.70
C LEU A 20 -2.78 5.20 0.39
N PHE A 21 -1.46 5.22 0.13
CA PHE A 21 -0.47 4.87 1.16
C PHE A 21 -0.48 5.87 2.32
N LYS A 22 -0.55 7.18 2.03
CA LYS A 22 -0.73 8.20 3.05
C LYS A 22 -1.96 7.95 3.92
N ALA A 23 -3.12 7.71 3.31
CA ALA A 23 -4.34 7.37 4.05
C ALA A 23 -4.22 6.07 4.86
N PHE A 24 -3.40 5.12 4.40
CA PHE A 24 -3.13 3.89 5.16
C PHE A 24 -2.29 4.16 6.41
N LEU A 25 -1.26 5.00 6.31
CA LEU A 25 -0.47 5.41 7.48
C LEU A 25 -1.32 6.20 8.47
N GLU A 26 -2.16 7.14 7.99
CA GLU A 26 -3.12 7.88 8.82
C GLU A 26 -4.12 6.94 9.52
N HIS A 27 -4.62 5.93 8.81
CA HIS A 27 -5.46 4.88 9.40
C HIS A 27 -4.72 4.10 10.50
N CYS A 28 -3.46 3.73 10.26
CA CYS A 28 -2.65 3.02 11.26
C CYS A 28 -2.38 3.89 12.49
N GLU A 29 -2.12 5.18 12.31
CA GLU A 29 -1.90 6.14 13.40
C GLU A 29 -3.16 6.31 14.25
N LEU A 30 -4.32 6.53 13.61
CA LEU A 30 -5.61 6.71 14.28
C LEU A 30 -6.05 5.48 15.09
N ASN A 31 -5.66 4.28 14.65
CA ASN A 31 -6.05 3.01 15.28
C ASN A 31 -4.91 2.39 16.10
N GLU A 32 -3.85 3.14 16.39
CA GLU A 32 -2.67 2.71 17.18
C GLU A 32 -2.04 1.39 16.67
N ILE A 33 -2.12 1.16 15.35
CA ILE A 33 -1.57 -0.03 14.72
C ILE A 33 -0.06 0.11 14.63
N LYS A 34 0.67 -0.84 15.23
CA LYS A 34 2.13 -0.85 15.21
C LYS A 34 2.67 -1.05 13.79
N PRO A 35 3.72 -0.30 13.40
CA PRO A 35 4.31 -0.40 12.06
C PRO A 35 4.97 -1.76 11.79
N THR A 36 5.33 -2.49 12.86
CA THR A 36 5.89 -3.85 12.79
C THR A 36 4.84 -4.94 12.53
N LYS A 37 3.55 -4.59 12.51
CA LYS A 37 2.46 -5.53 12.20
C LYS A 37 2.67 -6.12 10.80
N LEU A 38 2.41 -7.43 10.69
CA LEU A 38 2.21 -8.09 9.40
C LEU A 38 0.78 -7.84 8.93
N PHE A 39 0.65 -7.25 7.76
CA PHE A 39 -0.63 -7.01 7.12
C PHE A 39 -0.82 -7.98 5.96
N THR A 40 -2.01 -8.52 5.83
CA THR A 40 -2.46 -9.14 4.59
C THR A 40 -2.88 -8.05 3.59
N ILE A 41 -2.80 -8.35 2.30
CA ILE A 41 -3.35 -7.46 1.26
C ILE A 41 -4.85 -7.18 1.50
N LYS A 42 -5.59 -8.16 2.02
CA LYS A 42 -7.00 -7.97 2.40
C LYS A 42 -7.16 -6.89 3.47
N GLU A 43 -6.39 -6.93 4.55
CA GLU A 43 -6.47 -5.92 5.61
C GLU A 43 -6.16 -4.52 5.09
N ILE A 44 -5.16 -4.39 4.22
CA ILE A 44 -4.82 -3.10 3.58
C ILE A 44 -5.99 -2.60 2.73
N ALA A 45 -6.60 -3.47 1.92
CA ALA A 45 -7.73 -3.12 1.07
C ALA A 45 -9.00 -2.76 1.88
N ASP A 46 -9.24 -3.43 3.01
CA ASP A 46 -10.37 -3.16 3.90
C ASP A 46 -10.20 -1.82 4.63
N ALA A 47 -8.96 -1.43 4.97
CA ALA A 47 -8.64 -0.12 5.55
C ALA A 47 -8.77 1.03 4.53
N LEU A 48 -8.74 0.73 3.23
CA LEU A 48 -8.74 1.70 2.15
C LEU A 48 -9.93 1.49 1.20
N PRO A 49 -11.19 1.56 1.64
CA PRO A 49 -12.33 1.35 0.75
C PRO A 49 -12.33 2.34 -0.43
N ARG A 50 -12.93 1.94 -1.55
CA ARG A 50 -13.09 2.81 -2.72
C ARG A 50 -13.75 4.14 -2.32
N GLY A 51 -13.15 5.26 -2.74
CA GLY A 51 -13.52 6.60 -2.30
C GLY A 51 -12.47 7.24 -1.37
N THR A 52 -11.66 6.44 -0.69
CA THR A 52 -10.53 6.92 0.13
C THR A 52 -9.61 7.81 -0.71
N SER A 53 -9.23 8.95 -0.13
CA SER A 53 -8.38 9.97 -0.77
C SER A 53 -8.88 10.45 -2.15
N GLY A 54 -10.19 10.37 -2.40
CA GLY A 54 -10.82 10.77 -3.65
C GLY A 54 -10.68 9.76 -4.80
N VAL A 55 -10.17 8.55 -4.53
CA VAL A 55 -10.01 7.49 -5.54
C VAL A 55 -11.32 6.70 -5.67
N SER A 56 -12.30 7.27 -6.37
CA SER A 56 -13.67 6.74 -6.45
C SER A 56 -13.97 5.89 -7.69
N ASN A 57 -13.26 6.11 -8.80
CA ASN A 57 -13.43 5.32 -10.01
C ASN A 57 -12.96 3.87 -9.77
N TYR A 58 -13.78 2.88 -10.13
CA TYR A 58 -13.53 1.46 -9.87
C TYR A 58 -12.19 0.99 -10.45
N SER A 59 -12.02 1.09 -11.76
CA SER A 59 -10.78 0.67 -12.43
C SER A 59 -9.55 1.39 -11.89
N THR A 60 -9.68 2.70 -11.64
CA THR A 60 -8.60 3.50 -11.05
C THR A 60 -8.26 3.05 -9.64
N TYR A 61 -9.24 2.73 -8.80
CA TYR A 61 -9.02 2.25 -7.43
C TYR A 61 -8.26 0.94 -7.43
N GLY A 62 -8.74 -0.07 -8.17
CA GLY A 62 -8.08 -1.37 -8.24
C GLY A 62 -6.62 -1.24 -8.68
N PHE A 63 -6.38 -0.48 -9.74
CA PHE A 63 -5.03 -0.22 -10.24
C PHE A 63 -4.16 0.54 -9.23
N SER A 64 -4.71 1.55 -8.56
CA SER A 64 -3.96 2.38 -7.62
C SER A 64 -3.52 1.58 -6.39
N LEU A 65 -4.38 0.68 -5.89
CA LEU A 65 -4.03 -0.22 -4.80
C LEU A 65 -2.90 -1.18 -5.23
N MET A 66 -2.99 -1.75 -6.43
CA MET A 66 -1.91 -2.60 -6.98
C MET A 66 -0.60 -1.83 -7.17
N SER A 67 -0.67 -0.61 -7.72
CA SER A 67 0.49 0.25 -7.95
C SER A 67 1.16 0.68 -6.65
N MET A 68 0.38 0.88 -5.58
CA MET A 68 0.87 1.14 -4.22
C MET A 68 1.71 -0.02 -3.66
N MET A 69 1.42 -1.26 -4.07
CA MET A 69 2.14 -2.47 -3.69
C MET A 69 3.26 -2.86 -4.68
N SER A 70 3.47 -2.06 -5.72
CA SER A 70 4.47 -2.30 -6.76
C SER A 70 5.69 -1.38 -6.58
N ASN A 71 6.77 -1.64 -7.33
CA ASN A 71 7.91 -0.73 -7.45
C ASN A 71 7.78 0.26 -8.62
N GLN A 72 6.56 0.51 -9.10
CA GLN A 72 6.36 1.57 -10.09
C GLN A 72 6.66 2.93 -9.49
N LYS A 73 7.42 3.74 -10.23
CA LYS A 73 7.84 5.09 -9.80
C LYS A 73 8.65 5.04 -8.49
N SER A 74 9.46 3.99 -8.31
CA SER A 74 10.35 3.79 -7.16
C SER A 74 9.61 3.71 -5.83
N ARG A 75 8.39 3.16 -5.83
CA ARG A 75 7.62 2.94 -4.61
C ARG A 75 8.11 1.69 -3.89
N ASP A 76 8.44 1.84 -2.64
CA ASP A 76 8.93 0.76 -1.78
C ASP A 76 8.21 0.75 -0.44
N TYR A 77 6.94 1.16 -0.45
CA TYR A 77 6.07 1.33 0.73
C TYR A 77 5.94 0.07 1.58
N PHE A 78 6.03 -1.11 0.96
CA PHE A 78 5.81 -2.39 1.62
C PHE A 78 6.96 -3.36 1.36
N MET A 79 7.33 -4.10 2.40
CA MET A 79 8.24 -5.24 2.33
C MET A 79 7.42 -6.53 2.42
N PHE A 80 7.28 -7.24 1.29
CA PHE A 80 6.55 -8.51 1.24
C PHE A 80 7.35 -9.67 1.81
N LEU A 81 6.65 -10.63 2.40
CA LEU A 81 7.23 -11.89 2.88
C LEU A 81 7.62 -12.79 1.70
N ASN A 82 6.74 -12.83 0.70
CA ASN A 82 7.05 -13.41 -0.59
C ASN A 82 7.79 -12.37 -1.45
N ALA A 83 9.08 -12.60 -1.67
CA ALA A 83 9.97 -11.67 -2.38
C ALA A 83 9.55 -11.40 -3.85
N ASP A 84 8.77 -12.31 -4.45
CA ASP A 84 8.30 -12.16 -5.84
C ASP A 84 7.14 -11.16 -5.97
N MET A 85 6.43 -10.85 -4.88
CA MET A 85 5.19 -10.06 -4.93
C MET A 85 5.40 -8.65 -5.51
N THR A 86 6.46 -7.96 -5.09
CA THR A 86 6.77 -6.64 -5.62
C THR A 86 7.02 -6.70 -7.13
N LYS A 87 7.74 -7.72 -7.61
CA LYS A 87 8.01 -7.93 -9.03
C LYS A 87 6.73 -8.24 -9.80
N ILE A 88 5.88 -9.14 -9.29
CA ILE A 88 4.59 -9.51 -9.86
C ILE A 88 3.72 -8.26 -10.05
N PHE A 89 3.50 -7.47 -8.99
CA PHE A 89 2.70 -6.25 -9.10
C PHE A 89 3.32 -5.21 -10.03
N THR A 90 4.65 -5.07 -10.01
CA THR A 90 5.34 -4.15 -10.93
C THR A 90 5.11 -4.52 -12.38
N GLU A 91 5.20 -5.81 -12.72
CA GLU A 91 4.95 -6.30 -14.08
C GLU A 91 3.50 -6.02 -14.49
N HIS A 92 2.53 -6.33 -13.64
CA HIS A 92 1.12 -6.12 -13.92
C HIS A 92 0.72 -4.65 -14.02
N CYS A 93 1.43 -3.75 -13.35
CA CYS A 93 1.15 -2.32 -13.44
C CYS A 93 1.75 -1.65 -14.69
N LYS A 94 2.63 -2.31 -15.46
CA LYS A 94 3.15 -1.76 -16.72
C LYS A 94 2.00 -1.43 -17.70
N ASN A 95 2.28 -0.56 -18.67
CA ASN A 95 1.30 -0.11 -19.67
C ASN A 95 0.87 -1.24 -20.63
N ASN A 96 0.05 -2.15 -20.13
CA ASN A 96 -0.64 -3.18 -20.89
C ASN A 96 -2.13 -2.81 -20.95
N HIS A 97 -2.72 -2.88 -22.15
CA HIS A 97 -4.13 -2.61 -22.40
C HIS A 97 -5.04 -3.68 -21.79
N ASP A 98 -4.56 -4.93 -21.67
CA ASP A 98 -5.34 -6.08 -21.17
C ASP A 98 -5.11 -6.37 -19.68
N ARG A 99 -4.58 -5.39 -18.92
CA ARG A 99 -4.27 -5.61 -17.50
C ARG A 99 -5.53 -5.79 -16.67
N ASP A 100 -5.48 -6.74 -15.73
CA ASP A 100 -6.49 -6.88 -14.70
C ASP A 100 -6.19 -5.96 -13.50
N ASN A 101 -6.93 -4.84 -13.42
CA ASN A 101 -6.78 -3.87 -12.34
C ASN A 101 -7.12 -4.44 -10.94
N TYR A 102 -7.72 -5.63 -10.85
CA TYR A 102 -8.12 -6.26 -9.60
C TYR A 102 -7.47 -7.64 -9.37
N LEU A 103 -6.35 -7.92 -10.04
CA LEU A 103 -5.61 -9.18 -9.85
C LEU A 103 -5.29 -9.47 -8.38
N TRP A 104 -4.90 -8.44 -7.62
CA TRP A 104 -4.65 -8.52 -6.17
C TRP A 104 -5.83 -9.10 -5.39
N ARG A 105 -7.06 -8.75 -5.79
CA ARG A 105 -8.29 -9.22 -5.14
C ARG A 105 -8.59 -10.68 -5.46
N LYS A 106 -8.20 -11.15 -6.64
CA LYS A 106 -8.47 -12.51 -7.11
C LYS A 106 -7.45 -13.52 -6.58
N MET A 107 -6.18 -13.12 -6.52
CA MET A 107 -5.07 -14.07 -6.32
C MET A 107 -4.32 -13.87 -5.00
N TYR A 108 -4.24 -12.64 -4.49
CA TYR A 108 -3.19 -12.28 -3.52
C TYR A 108 -3.70 -11.75 -2.18
N LEU A 109 -5.00 -11.89 -1.87
CA LEU A 109 -5.57 -11.35 -0.63
C LEU A 109 -4.89 -11.84 0.66
N LYS A 110 -4.27 -13.02 0.64
CA LYS A 110 -3.59 -13.62 1.79
C LYS A 110 -2.08 -13.33 1.85
N GLU A 111 -1.52 -12.74 0.79
CA GLU A 111 -0.11 -12.35 0.78
C GLU A 111 0.14 -11.30 1.86
N GLN A 112 1.31 -11.40 2.50
CA GLN A 112 1.64 -10.61 3.67
C GLN A 112 2.82 -9.67 3.42
N CYS A 113 2.75 -8.49 4.02
CA CYS A 113 3.83 -7.52 4.02
C CYS A 113 3.90 -6.74 5.34
N LYS A 114 5.01 -6.01 5.50
CA LYS A 114 5.18 -4.97 6.52
C LYS A 114 5.30 -3.62 5.85
N ILE A 115 4.99 -2.55 6.57
CA ILE A 115 5.34 -1.19 6.16
C ILE A 115 6.89 -1.09 6.18
N ASN A 116 7.47 -0.56 5.12
CA ASN A 116 8.93 -0.37 5.05
C ASN A 116 9.39 0.57 6.20
N PRO A 117 10.43 0.19 6.98
CA PRO A 117 11.01 1.00 8.05
C PRO A 117 11.37 2.45 7.68
N GLU A 118 11.58 2.77 6.41
CA GLU A 118 11.81 4.15 5.98
C GLU A 118 10.64 5.09 6.29
N TYR A 119 9.41 4.56 6.43
CA TYR A 119 8.19 5.33 6.61
C TYR A 119 7.71 5.43 8.07
N TRP A 120 8.53 5.00 9.03
CA TRP A 120 8.25 5.19 10.46
C TRP A 120 9.53 5.29 11.29
N GLU A 121 9.39 5.66 12.55
CA GLU A 121 10.48 5.67 13.51
C GLU A 121 9.98 5.36 14.92
N LEU A 122 10.89 4.85 15.76
CA LEU A 122 10.66 4.74 17.19
C LEU A 122 10.88 6.14 17.80
N LEU A 123 10.00 6.54 18.71
CA LEU A 123 10.18 7.70 19.54
C LEU A 123 10.73 7.24 20.89
N ASP A 124 11.82 7.88 21.32
CA ASP A 124 12.44 7.67 22.63
C ASP A 124 11.53 8.10 23.79
#